data_AF-A0A2S2Q660-F1
#
_entry.id   AF-A0A2S2Q660-F1
#
_cell.length_a   1.000
_cell.length_b   1.000
_cell.length_c   1.000
_cell.angle_alpha   90.00
_cell.angle_beta   90.00
_cell.angle_gamma   90.00
#
_symmetry.space_group_name_H-M   'P 1'
#
loop_
_entity.id
_entity.type
_entity.pdbx_description
1 polymer ?
#
loop_
_entity_poly.entity_id
_entity_poly.type
_entity_poly.pdbx_seq_one_letter_code
_entity_poly.pdbx_strand_id
1 'polypeptide(L)'
;MECVFLNKLQNLVRDTLLERIEAPPLDLSPSPGIGQLLNILRQVLSVAAVTEDKQEDTSMIVSCVLEPLLQAINLSASRLTPLDMAVYRLNCLHNIHETLKQYQYVEDKLEKLQAHMTAQIETVSTEQANYLVTHLNLEDIQTILRGQGANIPLSQIQGMEAENLINFLSKLESMLVMPDSIAVPQIGYLKNPLHLNKIRRQSNEVISAVYKQLYDHVHDPTNEYDDPSSLMPRTPQLVYQILVNDEKPS
;
A
#
# COMPACT_ATOMS: atom_id res chain seq x y z
N MET A 1 33.04 -28.72 3.76
CA MET A 1 32.55 -28.73 2.35
C MET A 1 31.49 -27.66 2.16
N GLU A 2 30.55 -27.57 3.11
CA GLU A 2 29.54 -26.51 3.30
C GLU A 2 30.08 -25.07 3.13
N CYS A 3 31.18 -24.71 3.81
CA CYS A 3 31.76 -23.36 3.72
C CYS A 3 32.27 -23.01 2.31
N VAL A 4 32.72 -23.99 1.51
CA VAL A 4 33.14 -23.76 0.12
C VAL A 4 31.92 -23.55 -0.79
N PHE A 5 30.84 -24.28 -0.53
CA PHE A 5 29.57 -24.13 -1.26
C PHE A 5 28.94 -22.75 -1.00
N LEU A 6 28.81 -22.34 0.26
CA LEU A 6 28.26 -21.03 0.62
C LEU A 6 29.10 -19.88 0.03
N ASN A 7 30.43 -19.97 0.07
CA ASN A 7 31.30 -18.96 -0.57
C ASN A 7 31.09 -18.89 -2.09
N LYS A 8 30.93 -20.03 -2.78
CA LYS A 8 30.61 -20.03 -4.22
C LYS A 8 29.25 -19.42 -4.52
N LEU A 9 28.24 -19.72 -3.69
CA LEU A 9 26.91 -19.15 -3.82
C LEU A 9 26.95 -17.63 -3.59
N GLN A 10 27.66 -17.15 -2.56
CA GLN A 10 27.85 -15.72 -2.31
C GLN A 10 28.50 -14.99 -3.48
N ASN A 11 29.52 -15.59 -4.09
CA ASN A 11 30.17 -15.01 -5.27
C ASN A 11 29.21 -14.97 -6.48
N LEU A 12 28.49 -16.06 -6.74
CA LEU A 12 27.49 -16.11 -7.82
C LEU A 12 26.38 -15.06 -7.64
N VAL A 13 25.87 -14.91 -6.42
CA VAL A 13 24.87 -13.88 -6.08
C VAL A 13 25.44 -12.49 -6.33
N ARG A 14 26.68 -12.23 -5.89
CA ARG A 14 27.35 -10.94 -6.08
C ARG A 14 27.56 -10.62 -7.55
N ASP A 15 28.04 -11.58 -8.34
CA ASP A 15 28.29 -11.38 -9.77
C ASP A 15 26.98 -11.09 -10.51
N THR A 16 25.93 -11.86 -10.21
CA THR A 16 24.58 -11.65 -10.79
C THR A 16 24.01 -10.26 -10.44
N LEU A 17 24.26 -9.78 -9.21
CA LEU A 17 23.85 -8.45 -8.78
C LEU A 17 24.69 -7.33 -9.42
N LEU A 18 26.02 -7.47 -9.45
CA LEU A 18 26.91 -6.46 -10.01
C LEU A 18 26.70 -6.24 -11.50
N GLU A 19 26.44 -7.32 -12.25
CA GLU A 19 26.21 -7.23 -13.68
C GLU A 19 24.82 -6.63 -14.03
N ARG A 20 23.84 -6.71 -13.12
CA ARG A 20 22.41 -6.54 -13.48
C ARG A 20 21.52 -5.82 -12.45
N ILE A 21 22.07 -5.02 -11.54
CA ILE A 21 21.26 -4.02 -10.83
C ILE A 21 20.87 -2.94 -11.85
N GLU A 22 19.83 -3.28 -12.61
CA GLU A 22 19.18 -2.40 -13.57
C GLU A 22 18.20 -1.49 -12.84
N ALA A 23 17.94 -0.32 -13.42
CA ALA A 23 16.88 0.55 -12.94
C ALA A 23 15.53 -0.19 -12.96
N PRO A 24 14.64 0.05 -11.98
CA PRO A 24 13.30 -0.51 -12.01
C PRO A 24 12.59 -0.19 -13.33
N PRO A 25 11.83 -1.14 -13.91
CA PRO A 25 11.08 -0.90 -15.12
C PRO A 25 9.93 0.09 -14.87
N LEU A 26 9.41 0.67 -15.96
CA LEU A 26 8.34 1.69 -15.89
C LEU A 26 7.04 1.15 -15.28
N ASP A 27 6.79 -0.15 -15.38
CA ASP A 27 5.62 -0.82 -14.79
C ASP A 27 5.85 -1.25 -13.33
N LEU A 28 6.97 -0.83 -12.72
CA LEU A 28 7.36 -1.13 -11.34
C LEU A 28 7.36 -2.63 -11.00
N SER A 29 7.49 -3.51 -12.00
CA SER A 29 7.68 -4.94 -11.81
C SER A 29 9.09 -5.25 -11.30
N PRO A 30 9.31 -6.40 -10.64
CA PRO A 30 10.65 -6.80 -10.21
C PRO A 30 11.61 -6.89 -11.41
N SER A 31 12.79 -6.28 -11.30
CA SER A 31 13.79 -6.31 -12.38
C SER A 31 14.23 -7.74 -12.71
N PRO A 32 14.63 -8.05 -13.97
CA PRO A 32 14.98 -9.41 -14.39
C PRO A 32 16.05 -10.10 -13.52
N GLY A 33 17.04 -9.33 -13.02
CA GLY A 33 18.07 -9.85 -12.12
C GLY A 33 17.51 -10.43 -10.80
N ILE A 34 16.42 -9.85 -10.28
CA ILE A 34 15.72 -10.37 -9.09
C ILE A 34 15.10 -11.73 -9.40
N GLY A 35 14.43 -11.86 -10.54
CA GLY A 35 13.83 -13.13 -10.97
C GLY A 35 14.87 -14.24 -11.18
N GLN A 36 16.04 -13.91 -11.73
CA GLN A 36 17.15 -14.85 -11.91
C GLN A 36 17.70 -15.34 -10.56
N LEU A 37 17.95 -14.44 -9.61
CA LEU A 37 18.43 -14.82 -8.27
C LEU A 37 17.43 -15.69 -7.52
N LEU A 38 16.13 -15.39 -7.64
CA LEU A 38 15.09 -16.24 -7.07
C LEU A 38 15.04 -17.62 -7.74
N ASN A 39 15.30 -17.72 -9.05
CA ASN A 39 15.42 -19.01 -9.72
C ASN A 39 16.66 -19.80 -9.27
N ILE A 40 17.80 -19.14 -9.06
CA ILE A 40 19.00 -19.78 -8.48
C ILE A 40 18.69 -20.29 -7.08
N LEU A 41 18.02 -19.49 -6.24
CA LEU A 41 17.59 -19.90 -4.91
C LEU A 41 16.70 -21.14 -4.96
N ARG A 42 15.71 -21.16 -5.88
CA ARG A 42 14.83 -22.33 -6.08
C ARG A 42 15.62 -23.58 -6.46
N GLN A 43 16.58 -23.46 -7.36
CA GLN A 43 17.43 -24.57 -7.79
C GLN A 43 18.27 -25.10 -6.62
N VAL A 44 18.92 -24.22 -5.87
CA VAL A 44 19.73 -24.61 -4.72
C VAL A 44 18.88 -25.31 -3.65
N LEU A 45 17.72 -24.73 -3.30
CA LEU A 45 16.83 -25.31 -2.30
C LEU A 45 16.23 -26.65 -2.74
N SER A 46 15.99 -26.85 -4.05
CA SER A 46 15.51 -28.14 -4.57
C SER A 46 16.51 -29.28 -4.35
N VAL A 47 17.81 -28.98 -4.37
CA VAL A 47 18.89 -29.94 -4.12
C VAL A 47 19.07 -30.16 -2.61
N ALA A 48 19.03 -29.08 -1.82
CA ALA A 48 19.16 -29.14 -0.37
C ALA A 48 18.01 -29.90 0.33
N ALA A 49 16.82 -29.93 -0.27
CA ALA A 49 15.68 -30.68 0.26
C ALA A 49 15.90 -32.22 0.34
N VAL A 50 16.94 -32.74 -0.34
CA VAL A 50 17.26 -34.17 -0.44
C VAL A 50 18.20 -34.66 0.68
N THR A 51 18.89 -33.76 1.40
CA THR A 51 19.89 -34.11 2.44
C THR A 51 19.31 -34.15 3.87
N GLU A 52 19.94 -34.89 4.80
CA GLU A 52 19.38 -35.20 6.14
C GLU A 52 19.51 -34.06 7.19
N ASP A 53 20.49 -33.15 7.05
CA ASP A 53 20.70 -31.97 7.93
C ASP A 53 19.92 -30.74 7.42
N LYS A 54 18.60 -30.70 7.67
CA LYS A 54 17.66 -29.90 6.85
C LYS A 54 17.44 -28.45 7.27
N GLN A 55 17.58 -28.12 8.55
CA GLN A 55 17.05 -26.85 9.09
C GLN A 55 18.06 -25.70 9.01
N GLU A 56 19.27 -25.90 9.53
CA GLU A 56 20.28 -24.84 9.61
C GLU A 56 20.82 -24.48 8.22
N ASP A 57 21.13 -25.48 7.40
CA ASP A 57 21.59 -25.34 6.01
C ASP A 57 20.59 -24.55 5.16
N THR A 58 19.29 -24.86 5.25
CA THR A 58 18.23 -24.17 4.49
C THR A 58 18.16 -22.70 4.87
N SER A 59 18.16 -22.39 6.17
CA SER A 59 18.09 -21.02 6.66
C SER A 59 19.34 -20.20 6.28
N MET A 60 20.54 -20.82 6.33
CA MET A 60 21.79 -20.20 5.90
C MET A 60 21.81 -19.93 4.40
N ILE A 61 21.39 -20.89 3.57
CA ILE A 61 21.29 -20.75 2.11
C ILE A 61 20.33 -19.63 1.74
N VAL A 62 19.14 -19.59 2.36
CA VAL A 62 18.15 -18.54 2.11
C VAL A 62 18.72 -17.19 2.50
N SER A 63 19.33 -17.07 3.69
CA SER A 63 19.94 -15.82 4.14
C SER A 63 21.06 -15.34 3.22
N CYS A 64 21.86 -16.26 2.69
CA CYS A 64 22.94 -15.97 1.76
C CYS A 64 22.46 -15.30 0.46
N VAL A 65 21.24 -15.58 0.00
CA VAL A 65 20.67 -14.98 -1.21
C VAL A 65 19.75 -13.80 -0.88
N LEU A 66 18.97 -13.91 0.18
CA LEU A 66 17.93 -12.95 0.54
C LEU A 66 18.51 -11.59 0.95
N GLU A 67 19.54 -11.55 1.79
CA GLU A 67 20.08 -10.27 2.28
C GLU A 67 20.69 -9.43 1.12
N PRO A 68 21.54 -9.99 0.23
CA PRO A 68 22.01 -9.26 -0.94
C PRO A 68 20.88 -8.84 -1.88
N LEU A 69 19.84 -9.67 -2.04
CA LEU A 69 18.70 -9.36 -2.88
C LEU A 69 17.91 -8.15 -2.35
N LEU A 70 17.64 -8.11 -1.04
CA LEU A 70 16.97 -6.99 -0.39
C LEU A 70 17.81 -5.71 -0.50
N GLN A 71 19.13 -5.81 -0.35
CA GLN A 71 20.04 -4.67 -0.53
C GLN A 71 19.98 -4.13 -1.97
N ALA A 72 19.98 -5.03 -2.96
CA ALA A 72 19.89 -4.66 -4.37
C ALA A 72 18.54 -4.02 -4.74
N ILE A 73 17.43 -4.52 -4.20
CA ILE A 73 16.10 -3.90 -4.33
C ILE A 73 16.12 -2.48 -3.77
N ASN A 74 16.71 -2.29 -2.59
CA ASN A 74 16.81 -0.96 -1.97
C ASN A 74 17.66 0.00 -2.80
N LEU A 75 18.79 -0.47 -3.34
CA LEU A 75 19.68 0.34 -4.18
C LEU A 75 19.05 0.70 -5.52
N SER A 76 18.43 -0.26 -6.22
CA SER A 76 17.76 -0.01 -7.50
C SER A 76 16.60 0.97 -7.35
N ALA A 77 15.85 0.89 -6.25
CA ALA A 77 14.72 1.78 -5.99
C ALA A 77 15.13 3.17 -5.48
N SER A 78 16.40 3.40 -5.12
CA SER A 78 16.85 4.65 -4.47
C SER A 78 16.66 5.92 -5.29
N ARG A 79 16.49 5.79 -6.61
CA ARG A 79 16.29 6.93 -7.54
C ARG A 79 14.83 7.18 -7.89
N LEU A 80 13.92 6.33 -7.42
CA LEU A 80 12.48 6.47 -7.66
C LEU A 80 11.88 7.52 -6.72
N THR A 81 10.70 8.02 -7.10
CA THR A 81 9.88 8.81 -6.17
C THR A 81 9.46 7.95 -4.97
N PRO A 82 9.11 8.53 -3.82
CA PRO A 82 8.71 7.75 -2.64
C PRO A 82 7.58 6.74 -2.92
N LEU A 83 6.59 7.13 -3.72
CA LEU A 83 5.46 6.28 -4.09
C LEU A 83 5.86 5.17 -5.07
N ASP A 84 6.60 5.50 -6.13
CA ASP A 84 7.10 4.50 -7.09
C ASP A 84 8.01 3.48 -6.39
N MET A 85 8.87 3.97 -5.49
CA MET A 85 9.75 3.14 -4.67
C MET A 85 8.94 2.16 -3.80
N ALA A 86 7.88 2.63 -3.15
CA ALA A 86 7.06 1.79 -2.29
C ALA A 86 6.33 0.69 -3.07
N VAL A 87 5.76 1.02 -4.23
CA VAL A 87 5.07 0.04 -5.11
C VAL A 87 6.06 -0.99 -5.68
N TYR A 88 7.21 -0.54 -6.20
CA TYR A 88 8.24 -1.44 -6.72
C TYR A 88 8.76 -2.41 -5.64
N ARG A 89 9.06 -1.88 -4.44
CA ARG A 89 9.48 -2.71 -3.30
C ARG A 89 8.40 -3.71 -2.90
N LEU A 90 7.14 -3.29 -2.84
CA LEU A 90 6.03 -4.17 -2.50
C LEU A 90 5.89 -5.32 -3.52
N ASN A 91 6.03 -5.02 -4.81
CA ASN A 91 6.03 -6.04 -5.87
C ASN A 91 7.21 -7.03 -5.74
N CYS A 92 8.41 -6.53 -5.43
CA CYS A 92 9.60 -7.38 -5.24
C CYS A 92 9.48 -8.25 -3.99
N LEU A 93 9.10 -7.68 -2.86
CA LEU A 93 8.92 -8.40 -1.59
C LEU A 93 7.85 -9.47 -1.72
N HIS A 94 6.74 -9.18 -2.40
CA HIS A 94 5.70 -10.17 -2.68
C HIS A 94 6.24 -11.35 -3.50
N ASN A 95 7.03 -11.07 -4.55
CA ASN A 95 7.61 -12.12 -5.38
C ASN A 95 8.60 -13.03 -4.61
N ILE A 96 9.40 -12.43 -3.72
CA ILE A 96 10.28 -13.16 -2.81
C ILE A 96 9.45 -14.01 -1.85
N HIS A 97 8.45 -13.43 -1.19
CA HIS A 97 7.58 -14.11 -0.22
C HIS A 97 6.87 -15.32 -0.85
N GLU A 98 6.29 -15.15 -2.03
CA GLU A 98 5.62 -16.23 -2.77
C GLU A 98 6.57 -17.36 -3.21
N THR A 99 7.85 -17.02 -3.39
CA THR A 99 8.89 -18.01 -3.66
C THR A 99 9.25 -18.78 -2.40
N LEU A 100 9.49 -18.06 -1.28
CA LEU A 100 9.95 -18.68 -0.04
C LEU A 100 8.88 -19.51 0.66
N LYS A 101 7.60 -19.16 0.57
CA LYS A 101 6.51 -19.87 1.29
C LYS A 101 6.34 -21.34 0.92
N GLN A 102 7.02 -21.80 -0.14
CA GLN A 102 7.01 -23.19 -0.61
C GLN A 102 8.03 -24.07 0.13
N TYR A 103 8.91 -23.47 0.93
CA TYR A 103 9.98 -24.14 1.64
C TYR A 103 9.71 -24.16 3.15
N GLN A 104 10.28 -25.15 3.83
CA GLN A 104 10.24 -25.25 5.29
C GLN A 104 11.43 -24.49 5.90
N TYR A 105 11.35 -24.15 7.20
CA TYR A 105 12.45 -23.52 7.95
C TYR A 105 12.79 -22.08 7.50
N VAL A 106 11.82 -21.39 6.92
CA VAL A 106 11.93 -19.99 6.46
C VAL A 106 10.91 -19.07 7.11
N GLU A 107 10.23 -19.55 8.16
CA GLU A 107 9.11 -18.87 8.83
C GLU A 107 9.54 -17.49 9.35
N ASP A 108 10.69 -17.39 10.03
CA ASP A 108 11.24 -16.12 10.52
C ASP A 108 11.52 -15.11 9.39
N LYS A 109 11.90 -15.60 8.20
CA LYS A 109 12.16 -14.74 7.03
C LYS A 109 10.86 -14.29 6.38
N LEU A 110 9.86 -15.18 6.30
CA LEU A 110 8.53 -14.85 5.81
C LEU A 110 7.85 -13.81 6.70
N GLU A 111 7.96 -13.95 8.03
CA GLU A 111 7.42 -12.98 8.99
C GLU A 111 8.03 -11.58 8.78
N LYS A 112 9.37 -11.51 8.64
CA LYS A 112 10.06 -10.24 8.34
C LYS A 112 9.62 -9.65 7.01
N LEU A 113 9.52 -10.45 5.95
CA LEU A 113 9.04 -10.00 4.64
C LEU A 113 7.61 -9.49 4.72
N GLN A 114 6.74 -10.15 5.48
CA GLN A 114 5.36 -9.75 5.71
C GLN A 114 5.28 -8.41 6.47
N ALA A 115 6.13 -8.20 7.46
CA ALA A 115 6.24 -6.93 8.18
C ALA A 115 6.67 -5.80 7.23
N HIS A 116 7.69 -6.04 6.39
CA HIS A 116 8.12 -5.06 5.38
C HIS A 116 7.04 -4.75 4.35
N MET A 117 6.32 -5.76 3.83
CA MET A 117 5.19 -5.55 2.92
C MET A 117 4.08 -4.75 3.59
N THR A 118 3.77 -5.02 4.86
CA THR A 118 2.75 -4.28 5.60
C THR A 118 3.11 -2.80 5.74
N ALA A 119 4.37 -2.49 6.05
CA ALA A 119 4.85 -1.11 6.10
C ALA A 119 4.77 -0.41 4.73
N GLN A 120 5.10 -1.10 3.62
CA GLN A 120 4.93 -0.52 2.28
C GLN A 120 3.45 -0.27 1.94
N ILE A 121 2.56 -1.20 2.31
CA ILE A 121 1.11 -1.03 2.14
C ILE A 121 0.62 0.21 2.89
N GLU A 122 1.06 0.44 4.13
CA GLU A 122 0.70 1.62 4.92
C GLU A 122 1.17 2.93 4.26
N THR A 123 2.40 2.97 3.76
CA THR A 123 2.92 4.12 3.01
C THR A 123 2.06 4.40 1.78
N VAL A 124 1.83 3.40 0.93
CA VAL A 124 1.04 3.58 -0.31
C VAL A 124 -0.42 3.97 0.01
N SER A 125 -1.00 3.40 1.06
CA SER A 125 -2.36 3.75 1.52
C SER A 125 -2.44 5.18 2.00
N THR A 126 -1.42 5.68 2.70
CA THR A 126 -1.35 7.07 3.15
C THR A 126 -1.26 8.02 1.97
N GLU A 127 -0.41 7.74 0.98
CA GLU A 127 -0.29 8.54 -0.24
C GLU A 127 -1.59 8.53 -1.06
N GLN A 128 -2.23 7.37 -1.20
CA GLN A 128 -3.54 7.26 -1.86
C GLN A 128 -4.61 8.06 -1.10
N ALA A 129 -4.64 7.98 0.23
CA ALA A 129 -5.59 8.75 1.04
C ALA A 129 -5.36 10.26 0.89
N ASN A 130 -4.10 10.72 0.93
CA ASN A 130 -3.74 12.11 0.71
C ASN A 130 -4.20 12.58 -0.68
N TYR A 131 -3.92 11.79 -1.72
CA TYR A 131 -4.39 12.08 -3.07
C TYR A 131 -5.91 12.24 -3.15
N LEU A 132 -6.67 11.34 -2.52
CA LEU A 132 -8.12 11.43 -2.46
C LEU A 132 -8.60 12.67 -1.70
N VAL A 133 -7.98 12.98 -0.56
CA VAL A 133 -8.28 14.16 0.26
C VAL A 133 -8.07 15.44 -0.57
N THR A 134 -6.94 15.57 -1.26
CA THR A 134 -6.67 16.72 -2.15
C THR A 134 -7.67 16.76 -3.30
N HIS A 135 -7.95 15.63 -3.97
CA HIS A 135 -8.85 15.57 -5.11
C HIS A 135 -10.30 16.00 -4.76
N LEU A 136 -10.75 15.59 -3.57
CA LEU A 136 -12.06 15.91 -3.01
C LEU A 136 -12.11 17.30 -2.33
N ASN A 137 -11.00 18.05 -2.30
CA ASN A 137 -10.86 19.33 -1.60
C ASN A 137 -11.17 19.24 -0.09
N LEU A 138 -10.73 18.15 0.56
CA LEU A 138 -11.00 17.88 1.98
C LEU A 138 -9.96 18.46 2.94
N GLU A 139 -8.85 19.01 2.44
CA GLU A 139 -7.73 19.49 3.27
C GLU A 139 -8.16 20.62 4.23
N ASP A 140 -8.85 21.63 3.68
CA ASP A 140 -9.35 22.77 4.46
C ASP A 140 -10.44 22.34 5.44
N ILE A 141 -11.37 21.49 4.99
CA ILE A 141 -12.46 20.94 5.82
C ILE A 141 -11.87 20.18 7.02
N GLN A 142 -10.90 19.29 6.79
CA GLN A 142 -10.24 18.56 7.88
C GLN A 142 -9.54 19.49 8.86
N THR A 143 -8.89 20.55 8.37
CA THR A 143 -8.18 21.51 9.21
C THR A 143 -9.16 22.27 10.11
N ILE A 144 -10.29 22.72 9.55
CA ILE A 144 -11.35 23.42 10.29
C ILE A 144 -11.98 22.49 11.33
N LEU A 145 -12.31 21.25 10.96
CA LEU A 145 -12.91 20.26 11.88
C LEU A 145 -11.98 19.89 13.04
N ARG A 146 -10.65 19.86 12.83
CA ARG A 146 -9.67 19.60 13.91
C ARG A 146 -9.39 20.81 14.78
N GLY A 147 -9.51 22.02 14.22
CA GLY A 147 -9.19 23.29 14.87
C GLY A 147 -10.29 23.83 15.77
N GLN A 148 -11.29 23.03 16.16
CA GLN A 148 -12.45 23.46 16.94
C GLN A 148 -12.08 24.07 18.30
N GLY A 149 -11.90 25.39 18.27
CA GLY A 149 -11.79 26.29 19.41
C GLY A 149 -12.49 27.65 19.15
N ALA A 150 -13.24 27.77 18.07
CA ALA A 150 -14.03 28.96 17.76
C ALA A 150 -15.48 28.75 18.20
N ASN A 151 -16.02 29.65 19.04
CA ASN A 151 -17.43 29.70 19.41
C ASN A 151 -18.35 30.15 18.25
N ILE A 152 -17.99 29.83 17.01
CA ILE A 152 -18.69 30.26 15.79
C ILE A 152 -19.25 29.01 15.10
N PRO A 153 -20.52 29.01 14.68
CA PRO A 153 -21.12 27.93 13.90
C PRO A 153 -20.33 27.61 12.63
N LEU A 154 -20.16 26.33 12.29
CA LEU A 154 -19.39 25.94 11.09
C LEU A 154 -19.98 26.51 9.79
N SER A 155 -21.29 26.70 9.68
CA SER A 155 -21.92 27.31 8.49
C SER A 155 -21.44 28.73 8.20
N GLN A 156 -20.89 29.44 9.20
CA GLN A 156 -20.38 30.80 9.09
C GLN A 156 -18.86 30.86 8.86
N ILE A 157 -18.17 29.71 8.87
CA ILE A 157 -16.73 29.63 8.64
C ILE A 157 -16.46 29.53 7.14
N GLN A 158 -15.54 30.36 6.64
CA GLN A 158 -15.12 30.34 5.25
C GLN A 158 -14.58 28.95 4.86
N GLY A 159 -15.11 28.37 3.78
CA GLY A 159 -14.79 27.01 3.31
C GLY A 159 -15.75 25.93 3.81
N MET A 160 -16.64 26.26 4.76
CA MET A 160 -17.64 25.34 5.32
C MET A 160 -19.07 25.78 4.98
N GLU A 161 -19.25 26.78 4.12
CA GLU A 161 -20.56 27.20 3.63
C GLU A 161 -21.23 26.07 2.82
N ALA A 162 -22.57 26.06 2.79
CA ALA A 162 -23.34 25.02 2.10
C ALA A 162 -22.92 24.82 0.63
N GLU A 163 -22.59 25.91 -0.09
CA GLU A 163 -22.11 25.84 -1.48
C GLU A 163 -20.79 25.06 -1.61
N ASN A 164 -19.85 25.27 -0.69
CA ASN A 164 -18.57 24.55 -0.68
C ASN A 164 -18.76 23.07 -0.31
N LEU A 165 -19.68 22.77 0.61
CA LEU A 165 -20.05 21.40 0.94
C LEU A 165 -20.71 20.69 -0.25
N ILE A 166 -21.59 21.37 -1.01
CA ILE A 166 -22.20 20.82 -2.23
C ILE A 166 -21.13 20.45 -3.27
N ASN A 167 -20.12 21.30 -3.46
CA ASN A 167 -19.01 21.02 -4.39
C ASN A 167 -18.23 19.75 -3.98
N PHE A 168 -17.91 19.60 -2.69
CA PHE A 168 -17.31 18.39 -2.15
C PHE A 168 -18.21 17.16 -2.39
N LEU A 169 -19.50 17.26 -2.02
CA LEU A 169 -20.45 16.17 -2.13
C LEU A 169 -20.64 15.72 -3.58
N SER A 170 -20.65 16.66 -4.54
CA SER A 170 -20.71 16.32 -5.96
C SER A 170 -19.50 15.50 -6.42
N LYS A 171 -18.29 15.81 -5.93
CA LYS A 171 -17.09 15.02 -6.24
C LYS A 171 -17.13 13.66 -5.55
N LEU A 172 -17.60 13.61 -4.30
CA LEU A 172 -17.78 12.36 -3.57
C LEU A 172 -18.80 11.46 -4.27
N GLU A 173 -19.92 11.98 -4.76
CA GLU A 173 -20.90 11.22 -5.53
C GLU A 173 -20.28 10.61 -6.79
N SER A 174 -19.45 11.36 -7.52
CA SER A 174 -18.69 10.83 -8.65
C SER A 174 -17.80 9.66 -8.24
N MET A 175 -17.13 9.78 -7.08
CA MET A 175 -16.31 8.70 -6.51
C MET A 175 -17.15 7.50 -6.07
N LEU A 176 -18.34 7.70 -5.48
CA LEU A 176 -19.23 6.61 -5.07
C LEU A 176 -19.75 5.80 -6.26
N VAL A 177 -19.95 6.46 -7.43
CA VAL A 177 -20.36 5.79 -8.66
C VAL A 177 -19.20 5.05 -9.33
N MET A 178 -17.99 5.63 -9.30
CA MET A 178 -16.79 5.02 -9.88
C MET A 178 -15.60 5.07 -8.91
N PRO A 179 -15.56 4.21 -7.87
CA PRO A 179 -14.51 4.25 -6.83
C PRO A 179 -13.09 4.06 -7.38
N ASP A 180 -12.99 3.28 -8.46
CA ASP A 180 -11.71 2.93 -9.09
C ASP A 180 -11.18 3.99 -10.06
N SER A 181 -11.98 5.01 -10.38
CA SER A 181 -11.60 6.04 -11.36
C SER A 181 -10.65 7.11 -10.78
N ILE A 182 -10.63 7.26 -9.45
CA ILE A 182 -9.84 8.29 -8.76
C ILE A 182 -8.77 7.58 -7.92
N ALA A 183 -7.58 7.45 -8.48
CA ALA A 183 -6.45 6.87 -7.77
C ALA A 183 -5.12 7.40 -8.29
N VAL A 184 -4.08 7.29 -7.46
CA VAL A 184 -2.72 7.50 -7.94
C VAL A 184 -2.39 6.41 -8.97
N PRO A 185 -1.81 6.73 -10.15
CA PRO A 185 -1.55 5.73 -11.19
C PRO A 185 -0.73 4.53 -10.73
N GLN A 186 0.15 4.75 -9.75
CA GLN A 186 1.12 3.76 -9.25
C GLN A 186 0.46 2.52 -8.67
N ILE A 187 -0.70 2.63 -8.02
CA ILE A 187 -1.36 1.43 -7.46
C ILE A 187 -1.83 0.48 -8.57
N GLY A 188 -2.02 0.98 -9.80
CA GLY A 188 -2.32 0.17 -10.98
C GLY A 188 -1.18 -0.76 -11.40
N TYR A 189 0.04 -0.53 -10.90
CA TYR A 189 1.20 -1.39 -11.13
C TYR A 189 1.40 -2.49 -10.08
N LEU A 190 0.55 -2.55 -9.05
CA LEU A 190 0.60 -3.61 -8.04
C LEU A 190 0.28 -4.97 -8.67
N LYS A 191 1.18 -5.93 -8.48
CA LYS A 191 1.01 -7.28 -9.03
C LYS A 191 0.10 -8.18 -8.18
N ASN A 192 -0.10 -7.85 -6.89
CA ASN A 192 -0.99 -8.59 -6.01
C ASN A 192 -2.32 -7.85 -5.82
N PRO A 193 -3.46 -8.41 -6.29
CA PRO A 193 -4.77 -7.78 -6.12
C PRO A 193 -5.20 -7.64 -4.66
N LEU A 194 -4.75 -8.52 -3.75
CA LEU A 194 -5.05 -8.40 -2.32
C LEU A 194 -4.38 -7.17 -1.69
N HIS A 195 -3.17 -6.82 -2.14
CA HIS A 195 -2.50 -5.60 -1.69
C HIS A 195 -3.23 -4.36 -2.19
N LEU A 196 -3.64 -4.36 -3.47
CA LEU A 196 -4.43 -3.28 -4.06
C LEU A 196 -5.75 -3.07 -3.30
N ASN A 197 -6.49 -4.15 -3.03
CA ASN A 197 -7.74 -4.07 -2.27
C ASN A 197 -7.52 -3.54 -0.85
N LYS A 198 -6.45 -3.98 -0.17
CA LYS A 198 -6.10 -3.47 1.17
C LYS A 198 -5.79 -1.98 1.13
N ILE A 199 -5.02 -1.52 0.16
CA ILE A 199 -4.67 -0.10 -0.02
C ILE A 199 -5.92 0.74 -0.25
N ARG A 200 -6.78 0.33 -1.19
CA ARG A 200 -8.05 1.01 -1.50
C ARG A 200 -8.95 1.08 -0.28
N ARG A 201 -9.11 -0.03 0.43
CA ARG A 201 -9.92 -0.10 1.65
C ARG A 201 -9.41 0.89 2.70
N GLN A 202 -8.12 0.85 3.01
CA GLN A 202 -7.50 1.74 4.00
C GLN A 202 -7.61 3.22 3.61
N SER A 203 -7.39 3.56 2.34
CA SER A 203 -7.55 4.95 1.89
C SER A 203 -9.01 5.42 1.92
N ASN A 204 -9.95 4.55 1.56
CA ASN A 204 -11.38 4.87 1.56
C ASN A 204 -11.94 4.99 2.99
N GLU A 205 -11.39 4.25 3.95
CA GLU A 205 -11.72 4.40 5.38
C GLU A 205 -11.39 5.82 5.88
N VAL A 206 -10.32 6.45 5.39
CA VAL A 206 -9.99 7.85 5.72
C VAL A 206 -11.08 8.79 5.21
N ILE A 207 -11.50 8.64 3.95
CA ILE A 207 -12.55 9.48 3.35
C ILE A 207 -13.88 9.28 4.08
N SER A 208 -14.24 8.04 4.38
CA SER A 208 -15.45 7.73 5.14
C SER A 208 -15.43 8.31 6.55
N ALA A 209 -14.27 8.36 7.21
CA ALA A 209 -14.13 8.97 8.54
C ALA A 209 -14.35 10.49 8.49
N VAL A 210 -13.79 11.17 7.49
CA VAL A 210 -14.00 12.61 7.27
C VAL A 210 -15.46 12.89 6.97
N TYR A 211 -16.07 12.10 6.08
CA TYR A 211 -17.49 12.23 5.75
C TYR A 211 -18.36 12.08 7.00
N LYS A 212 -18.09 11.09 7.85
CA LYS A 212 -18.80 10.89 9.11
C LYS A 212 -18.68 12.10 10.03
N GLN A 213 -17.46 12.60 10.23
CA GLN A 213 -17.26 13.81 11.05
C GLN A 213 -18.06 14.98 10.49
N LEU A 214 -17.97 15.23 9.19
CA LEU A 214 -18.70 16.32 8.55
C LEU A 214 -20.23 16.14 8.70
N TYR A 215 -20.74 14.92 8.50
CA TYR A 215 -22.16 14.59 8.65
C TYR A 215 -22.67 14.91 10.06
N ASP A 216 -21.93 14.47 11.08
CA ASP A 216 -22.28 14.69 12.48
C ASP A 216 -22.32 16.19 12.81
N HIS A 217 -21.38 16.98 12.27
CA HIS A 217 -21.33 18.44 12.46
C HIS A 217 -22.43 19.18 11.70
N VAL A 218 -22.74 18.78 10.47
CA VAL A 218 -23.80 19.39 9.67
C VAL A 218 -25.17 19.15 10.29
N HIS A 219 -25.39 17.98 10.90
CA HIS A 219 -26.62 17.65 11.60
C HIS A 219 -26.68 18.17 13.05
N ASP A 220 -25.59 18.75 13.56
CA ASP A 220 -25.59 19.41 14.86
C ASP A 220 -26.23 20.81 14.74
N PRO A 221 -27.35 21.08 15.44
CA PRO A 221 -28.04 22.38 15.35
C PRO A 221 -27.16 23.56 15.80
N THR A 222 -26.09 23.33 16.56
CA THR A 222 -25.14 24.39 16.97
C THR A 222 -24.32 24.95 15.81
N ASN A 223 -24.24 24.24 14.68
CA ASN A 223 -23.51 24.66 13.50
C ASN A 223 -24.36 25.41 12.47
N GLU A 224 -25.65 25.63 12.75
CA GLU A 224 -26.55 26.53 12.02
C GLU A 224 -26.60 26.28 10.50
N TYR A 225 -26.62 25.00 10.08
CA TYR A 225 -26.88 24.64 8.68
C TYR A 225 -28.38 24.60 8.39
N ASP A 226 -28.78 25.21 7.27
CA ASP A 226 -30.15 25.13 6.76
C ASP A 226 -30.39 23.75 6.13
N ASP A 227 -31.48 23.09 6.54
CA ASP A 227 -31.90 21.76 6.08
C ASP A 227 -30.75 20.72 5.95
N PRO A 228 -30.14 20.30 7.07
CA PRO A 228 -29.01 19.34 7.07
C PRO A 228 -29.29 18.04 6.33
N SER A 229 -30.54 17.57 6.36
CA SER A 229 -30.96 16.34 5.69
C SER A 229 -31.03 16.47 4.18
N SER A 230 -31.35 17.66 3.64
CA SER A 230 -31.21 17.91 2.20
C SER A 230 -29.75 18.12 1.79
N LEU A 231 -28.92 18.72 2.66
CA LEU A 231 -27.52 18.97 2.36
C LEU A 231 -26.69 17.68 2.34
N MET A 232 -26.85 16.81 3.34
CA MET A 232 -26.15 15.52 3.42
C MET A 232 -27.16 14.37 3.61
N PRO A 233 -27.81 13.90 2.53
CA PRO A 233 -28.90 12.91 2.64
C PRO A 233 -28.43 11.48 2.89
N ARG A 234 -27.18 11.14 2.54
CA ARG A 234 -26.64 9.79 2.76
C ARG A 234 -26.11 9.65 4.18
N THR A 235 -26.42 8.55 4.84
CA THR A 235 -25.85 8.28 6.16
C THR A 235 -24.39 7.85 6.06
N PRO A 236 -23.57 8.10 7.09
CA PRO A 236 -22.18 7.62 7.12
C PRO A 236 -22.05 6.11 6.93
N GLN A 237 -23.03 5.32 7.40
CA GLN A 237 -23.06 3.87 7.22
C GLN A 237 -23.21 3.48 5.75
N LEU A 238 -24.09 4.17 5.00
CA LEU A 238 -24.28 3.91 3.57
C LEU A 238 -23.02 4.27 2.77
N VAL A 239 -22.40 5.41 3.07
CA VAL A 239 -21.14 5.82 2.42
C VAL A 239 -20.02 4.84 2.72
N TYR A 240 -19.88 4.39 3.97
CA TYR A 240 -18.90 3.37 4.34
C TYR A 240 -19.13 2.06 3.58
N GLN A 241 -20.39 1.62 3.48
CA GLN A 241 -20.74 0.41 2.74
C GLN A 241 -20.34 0.51 1.27
N ILE A 242 -20.63 1.62 0.59
CA ILE A 242 -20.29 1.78 -0.83
C ILE A 242 -18.78 1.88 -1.05
N LEU A 243 -18.06 2.60 -0.19
CA LEU A 243 -16.63 2.89 -0.40
C LEU A 243 -15.68 1.82 0.11
N VAL A 244 -16.05 1.14 1.22
CA VAL A 244 -15.12 0.28 1.97
C VAL A 244 -15.53 -1.19 1.87
N ASN A 245 -16.84 -1.47 1.84
CA ASN A 245 -17.34 -2.83 1.70
C ASN A 245 -17.64 -3.10 0.22
N ASP A 246 -16.70 -3.72 -0.47
CA ASP A 246 -16.88 -4.28 -1.83
C ASP A 246 -17.88 -5.47 -1.87
N GLU A 247 -18.90 -5.48 -1.00
CA GLU A 247 -20.07 -6.33 -1.20
C GLU A 247 -20.91 -5.68 -2.30
N LYS A 248 -20.56 -5.99 -3.56
CA LYS A 248 -21.55 -5.89 -4.63
C LYS A 248 -22.82 -6.61 -4.14
N PRO A 249 -23.98 -5.94 -4.10
CA PRO A 249 -25.22 -6.66 -3.85
C PRO A 249 -25.32 -7.75 -4.90
N SER A 250 -25.47 -8.98 -4.42
CA SER A 250 -25.59 -10.19 -5.22
C SER A 250 -26.79 -10.14 -6.17
#